data_AF-A0A973JHE5-F1
#
_entry.id   AF-A0A973JHE5-F1
#
_cell.length_a   1.000
_cell.length_b   1.000
_cell.length_c   1.000
_cell.angle_alpha   90.00
_cell.angle_beta   90.00
_cell.angle_gamma   90.00
#
_symmetry.space_group_name_H-M   'P 1'
#
loop_
_entity.id
_entity.type
_entity.pdbx_description
1 polymer ?
#
loop_
_entity_poly.entity_id
_entity_poly.type
_entity_poly.pdbx_seq_one_letter_code
_entity_poly.pdbx_strand_id
1 'polypeptide(L)'
;MQTSVAAEWWLLFFVTLPIAVLLATLAARRLGVLRAMARPLLVVAGLTGYGTLYVAWWLAVTSTEKAWLRRITIGLFVLMLAAALLSLLVARLLYRSPRPHGGLPLPVASVTTAATTLALAVIVAQGLGASLDTLTSASRLSEVAEVSDEVADLSAEGADLYGIGWWSAPVVSLYSGVGMENLSQTDYCDPDTLAVIQAGEAYMVWDFYAENLASPTPNPYAEVVYERTSLGNDFATLWRITLPEGACD
;
A
#
# COMPACT_ATOMS: atom_id res chain seq x y z
N MET A 1 15.28 15.91 8.22
CA MET A 1 14.51 15.37 9.35
C MET A 1 14.81 13.88 9.40
N GLN A 2 15.69 13.44 10.29
CA GLN A 2 16.01 12.01 10.43
C GLN A 2 14.83 11.35 11.14
N THR A 3 13.99 10.63 10.39
CA THR A 3 13.08 9.66 10.98
C THR A 3 13.96 8.62 11.65
N SER A 4 13.97 8.59 12.99
CA SER A 4 14.48 7.44 13.72
C SER A 4 13.80 6.22 13.10
N VAL A 5 14.60 5.31 12.55
CA VAL A 5 14.10 4.04 12.02
C VAL A 5 13.56 3.30 13.22
N ALA A 6 12.27 3.50 13.51
CA ALA A 6 11.53 2.71 14.46
C ALA A 6 11.78 1.27 14.02
N ALA A 7 12.31 0.43 14.94
CA ALA A 7 12.65 -0.94 14.64
C ALA A 7 11.51 -1.56 13.82
N GLU A 8 11.86 -2.12 12.66
CA GLU A 8 10.93 -2.66 11.68
C GLU A 8 10.17 -3.85 12.29
N TRP A 9 9.20 -3.56 13.15
CA TRP A 9 8.46 -4.51 13.96
C TRP A 9 7.74 -5.54 13.09
N TRP A 10 7.46 -5.18 11.84
CA TRP A 10 6.90 -6.06 10.83
C TRP A 10 7.87 -7.19 10.44
N LEU A 11 9.19 -7.01 10.57
CA LEU A 11 10.18 -8.08 10.41
C LEU A 11 9.98 -9.22 11.43
N LEU A 12 9.47 -8.89 12.62
CA LEU A 12 9.18 -9.89 13.64
C LEU A 12 8.10 -10.87 13.17
N PHE A 13 7.19 -10.48 12.27
CA PHE A 13 6.17 -11.42 11.75
C PHE A 13 6.79 -12.57 10.96
N PHE A 14 7.82 -12.33 10.15
CA PHE A 14 8.44 -13.39 9.35
C PHE A 14 9.14 -14.45 10.20
N VAL A 15 9.60 -14.09 11.40
CA VAL A 15 10.29 -15.02 12.30
C VAL A 15 9.31 -15.64 13.29
N THR A 16 8.49 -14.80 13.94
CA THR A 16 7.63 -15.25 15.04
C THR A 16 6.43 -16.05 14.55
N LEU A 17 5.85 -15.73 13.39
CA LEU A 17 4.65 -16.39 12.91
C LEU A 17 4.90 -17.86 12.51
N PRO A 18 5.94 -18.21 11.73
CA PRO A 18 6.27 -19.61 11.47
C PRO A 18 6.57 -20.41 12.75
N ILE A 19 7.30 -19.82 13.69
CA ILE A 19 7.59 -20.44 14.99
C ILE A 19 6.28 -20.69 15.76
N ALA A 20 5.39 -19.70 15.80
CA ALA A 20 4.11 -19.83 16.50
C ALA A 20 3.21 -20.92 15.88
N VAL A 21 3.17 -21.03 14.55
CA VAL A 21 2.47 -22.12 13.85
C VAL A 21 3.06 -23.48 14.19
N LEU A 22 4.39 -23.60 14.22
CA LEU A 22 5.08 -24.83 14.62
C LEU A 22 4.74 -25.22 16.07
N LEU A 23 4.83 -24.27 17.00
CA LEU A 23 4.51 -24.48 18.41
C LEU A 23 3.05 -24.88 18.62
N ALA A 24 2.10 -24.23 17.93
CA ALA A 24 0.68 -24.58 17.99
C ALA A 24 0.44 -26.00 17.45
N THR A 25 1.15 -26.40 16.40
CA THR A 25 1.08 -27.76 15.84
C THR A 25 1.60 -28.81 16.83
N LEU A 26 2.74 -28.53 17.47
CA LEU A 26 3.31 -29.40 18.51
C LEU A 26 2.38 -29.51 19.73
N ALA A 27 1.77 -28.39 20.14
CA ALA A 27 0.80 -28.37 21.23
C ALA A 27 -0.45 -29.20 20.88
N ALA A 28 -1.02 -29.02 19.69
CA ALA A 28 -2.16 -29.80 19.22
C ALA A 28 -1.86 -31.29 19.13
N ARG A 29 -0.63 -31.67 18.75
CA ARG A 29 -0.16 -33.06 18.76
C ARG A 29 -0.08 -33.62 20.18
N ARG A 30 0.52 -32.89 21.12
CA ARG A 30 0.63 -33.31 22.54
C ARG A 30 -0.72 -33.47 23.21
N LEU A 31 -1.69 -32.61 22.87
CA LEU A 31 -3.06 -32.67 23.38
C LEU A 31 -3.93 -33.73 22.70
N GLY A 32 -3.42 -34.48 21.71
CA GLY A 32 -4.19 -35.49 20.99
C GLY A 32 -5.29 -34.94 20.08
N VAL A 33 -5.37 -33.62 19.89
CA VAL A 33 -6.42 -32.94 19.10
C VAL A 33 -5.96 -32.58 17.68
N LEU A 34 -4.77 -33.04 17.27
CA LEU A 34 -4.18 -32.71 15.97
C LEU A 34 -5.12 -33.02 14.79
N ARG A 35 -5.84 -34.15 14.81
CA ARG A 35 -6.77 -34.49 13.72
C ARG A 35 -7.89 -33.46 13.55
N ALA A 36 -8.42 -32.94 14.66
CA ALA A 36 -9.46 -31.91 14.63
C ALA A 36 -8.91 -30.53 14.20
N MET A 37 -7.62 -30.28 14.44
CA MET A 37 -6.96 -29.00 14.18
C MET A 37 -6.09 -29.00 12.90
N ALA A 38 -5.92 -30.14 12.23
CA ALA A 38 -5.01 -30.27 11.10
C ALA A 38 -5.39 -29.33 9.95
N ARG A 39 -6.68 -29.32 9.57
CA ARG A 39 -7.18 -28.44 8.50
C ARG A 39 -6.93 -26.95 8.79
N PRO A 40 -7.38 -26.39 9.93
CA PRO A 40 -7.14 -24.98 10.19
C PRO A 40 -5.65 -24.64 10.37
N LEU A 41 -4.84 -25.52 10.97
CA LEU A 41 -3.39 -25.32 11.06
C LEU A 41 -2.73 -25.30 9.68
N LEU A 42 -3.16 -26.15 8.74
CA LEU A 42 -2.66 -26.12 7.36
C LEU A 42 -3.03 -24.82 6.64
N VAL A 43 -4.23 -24.29 6.85
CA VAL A 43 -4.64 -22.99 6.29
C VAL A 43 -3.76 -21.88 6.84
N VAL A 44 -3.57 -21.82 8.16
CA VAL A 44 -2.70 -20.81 8.79
C VAL A 44 -1.26 -20.96 8.32
N ALA A 45 -0.73 -22.19 8.25
CA ALA A 45 0.63 -22.45 7.75
C ALA A 45 0.78 -22.01 6.28
N GLY A 46 -0.22 -22.29 5.45
CA GLY A 46 -0.25 -21.88 4.04
C GLY A 46 -0.25 -20.36 3.88
N LEU A 47 -1.09 -19.64 4.65
CA LEU A 47 -1.11 -18.17 4.65
C LEU A 47 0.21 -17.59 5.16
N THR A 48 0.77 -18.12 6.24
CA THR A 48 2.08 -17.71 6.77
C THR A 48 3.20 -17.92 5.74
N GLY A 49 3.20 -19.09 5.08
CA GLY A 49 4.17 -19.41 4.04
C GLY A 49 4.04 -18.50 2.83
N TYR A 50 2.81 -18.32 2.32
CA TYR A 50 2.50 -17.41 1.22
C TYR A 50 2.93 -15.98 1.54
N GLY A 51 2.49 -15.42 2.67
CA GLY A 51 2.80 -14.05 3.06
C GLY A 51 4.31 -13.82 3.21
N THR A 52 5.02 -14.75 3.85
CA THR A 52 6.47 -14.67 4.03
C THR A 52 7.21 -14.75 2.70
N LEU A 53 6.89 -15.74 1.86
CA LEU A 53 7.55 -15.92 0.56
C LEU A 53 7.24 -14.77 -0.39
N TYR A 54 6.00 -14.26 -0.38
CA TYR A 54 5.58 -13.15 -1.22
C TYR A 54 6.34 -11.87 -0.88
N VAL A 55 6.47 -11.54 0.42
CA VAL A 55 7.27 -10.38 0.84
C VAL A 55 8.75 -10.61 0.53
N ALA A 56 9.31 -11.78 0.84
CA ALA A 56 10.72 -12.08 0.55
C ALA A 56 11.03 -11.99 -0.96
N TRP A 57 10.12 -12.48 -1.81
CA TRP A 57 10.22 -12.34 -3.27
C TRP A 57 10.25 -10.88 -3.69
N TRP A 58 9.32 -10.07 -3.20
CA TRP A 58 9.26 -8.65 -3.56
C TRP A 58 10.44 -7.84 -3.02
N LEU A 59 10.96 -8.18 -1.84
CA LEU A 59 12.20 -7.63 -1.30
C LEU A 59 13.41 -7.94 -2.20
N ALA A 60 13.43 -9.13 -2.81
CA ALA A 60 14.51 -9.51 -3.72
C ALA A 60 14.39 -8.87 -5.11
N VAL A 61 13.17 -8.69 -5.62
CA VAL A 61 12.94 -8.23 -7.01
C VAL A 61 12.88 -6.71 -7.14
N THR A 62 12.36 -6.00 -6.14
CA THR A 62 12.12 -4.55 -6.24
C THR A 62 12.90 -3.80 -5.17
N SER A 63 14.03 -3.20 -5.56
CA SER A 63 14.85 -2.37 -4.66
C SER A 63 14.34 -0.94 -4.50
N THR A 64 13.37 -0.50 -5.30
CA THR A 64 12.85 0.87 -5.23
C THR A 64 11.89 1.02 -4.05
N GLU A 65 12.22 1.92 -3.11
CA GLU A 65 11.52 2.18 -1.84
C GLU A 65 9.99 2.39 -1.97
N LYS A 66 9.50 2.76 -3.15
CA LYS A 66 8.12 3.23 -3.34
C LYS A 66 7.18 2.19 -3.94
N ALA A 67 7.64 1.36 -4.88
CA ALA A 67 6.91 0.17 -5.32
C ALA A 67 6.91 -0.96 -4.26
N TRP A 68 7.83 -0.85 -3.29
CA TRP A 68 7.97 -1.71 -2.12
C TRP A 68 6.71 -1.69 -1.22
N LEU A 69 6.18 -0.50 -0.90
CA LEU A 69 5.07 -0.37 0.06
C LEU A 69 3.77 -1.00 -0.44
N ARG A 70 3.39 -0.75 -1.70
CA ARG A 70 2.16 -1.31 -2.29
C ARG A 70 2.19 -2.83 -2.29
N ARG A 71 3.35 -3.41 -2.59
CA ARG A 71 3.51 -4.85 -2.74
C ARG A 71 3.64 -5.52 -1.39
N ILE A 72 4.41 -4.97 -0.46
CA ILE A 72 4.58 -5.56 0.88
C ILE A 72 3.31 -5.49 1.71
N THR A 73 2.50 -4.44 1.55
CA THR A 73 1.20 -4.31 2.22
C THR A 73 0.31 -5.53 2.00
N ILE A 74 0.28 -6.09 0.79
CA ILE A 74 -0.50 -7.32 0.49
C ILE A 74 0.01 -8.51 1.32
N GLY A 75 1.32 -8.71 1.38
CA GLY A 75 1.93 -9.78 2.16
C GLY A 75 1.71 -9.59 3.67
N LEU A 76 1.82 -8.36 4.16
CA LEU A 76 1.53 -8.01 5.56
C LEU A 76 0.07 -8.28 5.92
N PHE A 77 -0.90 -7.92 5.08
CA PHE A 77 -2.31 -8.24 5.32
C PHE A 77 -2.54 -9.75 5.45
N VAL A 78 -1.90 -10.56 4.60
CA VAL A 78 -2.01 -12.02 4.71
C VAL A 78 -1.38 -12.54 6.01
N LEU A 79 -0.23 -12.01 6.43
CA LEU A 79 0.40 -12.38 7.70
C LEU A 79 -0.42 -11.95 8.91
N MET A 80 -1.07 -10.78 8.87
CA MET A 80 -2.00 -10.33 9.90
C MET A 80 -3.21 -11.24 10.01
N LEU A 81 -3.80 -11.63 8.87
CA LEU A 81 -4.90 -12.59 8.85
C LEU A 81 -4.49 -13.94 9.43
N ALA A 82 -3.31 -14.44 9.04
CA ALA A 82 -2.76 -15.67 9.60
C ALA A 82 -2.52 -15.58 11.11
N ALA A 83 -2.02 -14.45 11.61
CA ALA A 83 -1.82 -14.19 13.04
C ALA A 83 -3.15 -14.15 13.82
N ALA A 84 -4.18 -13.50 13.28
CA ALA A 84 -5.51 -13.47 13.87
C ALA A 84 -6.12 -14.86 13.96
N LEU A 85 -6.07 -15.64 12.87
CA LEU A 85 -6.55 -17.02 12.84
C LEU A 85 -5.78 -17.92 13.81
N LEU A 86 -4.45 -17.78 13.86
CA LEU A 86 -3.62 -18.53 14.81
C LEU A 86 -4.00 -18.22 16.25
N SER A 87 -4.22 -16.95 16.58
CA SER A 87 -4.65 -16.52 17.92
C SER A 87 -5.99 -17.15 18.32
N LEU A 88 -6.95 -17.22 17.39
CA LEU A 88 -8.22 -17.91 17.61
C LEU A 88 -8.05 -19.43 17.82
N LEU A 89 -7.14 -20.07 17.08
CA LEU A 89 -6.84 -21.49 17.26
C LEU A 89 -6.18 -21.77 18.60
N VAL A 90 -5.23 -20.94 19.02
CA VAL A 90 -4.59 -21.05 20.34
C VAL A 90 -5.62 -20.86 21.45
N ALA A 91 -6.48 -19.84 21.35
CA ALA A 91 -7.58 -19.64 22.30
C ALA A 91 -8.49 -20.88 22.37
N ARG A 92 -8.88 -21.44 21.22
CA ARG A 92 -9.70 -22.66 21.16
C ARG A 92 -9.00 -23.86 21.80
N LEU A 93 -7.70 -24.02 21.60
CA LEU A 93 -6.89 -25.06 22.25
C LEU A 93 -6.88 -24.87 23.77
N LEU A 94 -6.71 -23.64 24.26
CA LEU A 94 -6.74 -23.31 25.68
C LEU A 94 -8.10 -23.61 26.31
N TYR A 95 -9.20 -23.24 25.65
CA TYR A 95 -10.56 -23.50 26.16
C TYR A 95 -10.94 -24.98 26.16
N ARG A 96 -10.48 -25.76 25.17
CA ARG A 96 -10.81 -27.19 25.07
C ARG A 96 -9.87 -28.10 25.85
N SER A 97 -8.73 -27.60 26.32
CA SER A 97 -7.80 -28.41 27.09
C SER A 97 -8.42 -28.71 28.46
N PRO A 98 -8.82 -29.98 28.76
CA PRO A 98 -9.25 -30.32 30.10
C PRO A 98 -8.09 -30.02 31.05
N ARG A 99 -8.36 -29.27 32.13
CA ARG A 99 -7.34 -28.89 33.13
C ARG A 99 -6.49 -30.12 33.46
N PRO A 100 -5.23 -30.18 33.02
CA PRO A 100 -4.49 -31.42 33.14
C PRO A 100 -4.11 -31.61 34.61
N HIS A 101 -4.46 -32.77 35.16
CA HIS A 101 -3.87 -33.31 36.40
C HIS A 101 -2.38 -33.69 36.24
N GLY A 102 -1.70 -33.21 35.19
CA GLY A 102 -0.33 -33.54 34.84
C GLY A 102 0.18 -32.59 33.75
N GLY A 103 0.94 -31.58 34.18
CA GLY A 103 1.19 -30.33 33.46
C GLY A 103 1.76 -30.44 32.05
N LEU A 104 1.03 -29.87 31.10
CA LEU A 104 1.70 -28.97 30.16
C LEU A 104 2.15 -27.75 30.97
N PRO A 105 3.43 -27.34 30.91
CA PRO A 105 3.87 -26.18 31.64
C PRO A 105 3.10 -24.98 31.06
N LEU A 106 2.25 -24.37 31.91
CA LEU A 106 1.53 -23.12 31.63
C LEU A 106 2.35 -22.03 30.90
N PRO A 107 3.71 -21.90 31.07
CA PRO A 107 4.48 -20.84 30.43
C PRO A 107 4.43 -20.85 28.91
N VAL A 108 4.39 -22.01 28.24
CA VAL A 108 4.57 -22.00 26.77
C VAL A 108 3.33 -21.47 26.06
N ALA A 109 2.15 -21.91 26.51
CA ALA A 109 0.89 -21.45 25.92
C ALA A 109 0.59 -19.99 26.31
N SER A 110 0.95 -19.57 27.54
CA SER A 110 0.81 -18.18 27.95
C SER A 110 1.78 -17.25 27.21
N VAL A 111 3.03 -17.68 26.98
CA VAL A 111 4.03 -16.91 26.23
C VAL A 111 3.66 -16.79 24.76
N THR A 112 3.22 -17.87 24.09
CA THR A 112 2.79 -17.75 22.68
C THR A 112 1.57 -16.86 22.55
N THR A 113 0.59 -17.00 23.46
CA THR A 113 -0.61 -16.15 23.44
C THR A 113 -0.21 -14.70 23.66
N ALA A 114 0.54 -14.40 24.74
CA ALA A 114 1.00 -13.06 25.05
C ALA A 114 1.82 -12.43 23.91
N ALA A 115 2.69 -13.19 23.25
CA ALA A 115 3.47 -12.70 22.10
C ALA A 115 2.56 -12.35 20.91
N THR A 116 1.60 -13.21 20.56
CA THR A 116 0.62 -12.90 19.49
C THR A 116 -0.29 -11.74 19.86
N THR A 117 -0.78 -11.65 21.11
CA THR A 117 -1.64 -10.55 21.54
C THR A 117 -0.89 -9.23 21.59
N LEU A 118 0.37 -9.24 22.03
CA LEU A 118 1.23 -8.05 22.03
C LEU A 118 1.53 -7.58 20.59
N ALA A 119 1.86 -8.51 19.69
CA ALA A 119 2.07 -8.19 18.28
C ALA A 119 0.80 -7.59 17.65
N LEU A 120 -0.38 -8.18 17.93
CA LEU A 120 -1.65 -7.67 17.45
C LEU A 120 -1.99 -6.29 18.06
N ALA A 121 -1.73 -6.10 19.35
CA ALA A 121 -1.96 -4.84 20.06
C ALA A 121 -1.07 -3.71 19.53
N VAL A 122 0.20 -3.99 19.23
CA VAL A 122 1.12 -3.03 18.60
C VAL A 122 0.61 -2.63 17.21
N ILE A 123 0.15 -3.60 16.41
CA ILE A 123 -0.43 -3.29 15.08
C ILE A 123 -1.68 -2.44 15.23
N VAL A 124 -2.61 -2.81 16.12
CA VAL A 124 -3.87 -2.08 16.30
C VAL A 124 -3.59 -0.67 16.81
N ALA A 125 -2.65 -0.49 17.74
CA ALA A 125 -2.27 0.82 18.24
C ALA A 125 -1.64 1.71 17.14
N GLN A 126 -0.73 1.15 16.33
CA GLN A 126 -0.12 1.85 15.19
C GLN A 126 -1.16 2.20 14.11
N GLY A 127 -2.03 1.23 13.79
CA GLY A 127 -3.12 1.40 12.82
C GLY A 127 -4.15 2.43 13.29
N LEU A 128 -4.46 2.48 14.59
CA LEU A 128 -5.31 3.51 15.19
C LEU A 128 -4.65 4.89 15.13
N GLY A 129 -3.34 4.99 15.39
CA GLY A 129 -2.59 6.25 15.25
C GLY A 129 -2.65 6.78 13.81
N ALA A 130 -2.33 5.93 12.83
CA ALA A 130 -2.41 6.27 11.42
C ALA A 130 -3.86 6.57 10.96
N SER A 131 -4.85 5.87 11.50
CA SER A 131 -6.26 6.12 11.20
C SER A 131 -6.75 7.43 11.81
N LEU A 132 -6.24 7.83 12.98
CA LEU A 132 -6.53 9.14 13.57
C LEU A 132 -5.93 10.28 12.73
N ASP A 133 -4.71 10.09 12.21
CA ASP A 133 -4.10 11.01 11.23
C ASP A 133 -4.87 11.03 9.89
N THR A 134 -5.50 9.91 9.53
CA THR A 134 -6.37 9.82 8.34
C THR A 134 -7.74 10.48 8.60
N LEU A 135 -8.27 10.39 9.81
CA LEU A 135 -9.53 11.06 10.18
C LEU A 135 -9.35 12.58 10.28
N THR A 136 -8.19 13.06 10.71
CA THR A 136 -7.85 14.49 10.57
C THR A 136 -7.64 14.88 9.11
N SER A 137 -7.23 13.94 8.23
CA SER A 137 -7.21 14.16 6.78
C SER A 137 -8.59 14.24 6.09
N ALA A 138 -9.71 14.00 6.79
CA ALA A 138 -11.03 14.30 6.24
C ALA A 138 -11.21 15.80 5.91
N SER A 139 -10.43 16.69 6.55
CA SER A 139 -10.35 18.11 6.18
C SER A 139 -9.68 18.36 4.82
N ARG A 140 -9.03 17.36 4.23
CA ARG A 140 -8.31 17.46 2.95
C ARG A 140 -9.15 17.04 1.75
N LEU A 141 -10.33 16.48 1.99
CA LEU A 141 -11.29 16.13 0.93
C LEU A 141 -11.74 17.37 0.13
N SER A 142 -11.87 18.52 0.79
CA SER A 142 -12.22 19.77 0.10
C SER A 142 -11.12 20.24 -0.84
N GLU A 143 -9.85 20.04 -0.47
CA GLU A 143 -8.71 20.42 -1.31
C GLU A 143 -8.59 19.48 -2.52
N VAL A 144 -8.83 18.17 -2.33
CA VAL A 144 -8.92 17.22 -3.45
C VAL A 144 -10.10 17.57 -4.37
N ALA A 145 -11.25 17.94 -3.81
CA ALA A 145 -12.42 18.33 -4.59
C ALA A 145 -12.14 19.58 -5.43
N GLU A 146 -11.53 20.61 -4.84
CA GLU A 146 -11.21 21.86 -5.54
C GLU A 146 -10.33 21.64 -6.78
N VAL A 147 -9.23 20.91 -6.65
CA VAL A 147 -8.36 20.62 -7.82
C VAL A 147 -9.03 19.66 -8.81
N SER A 148 -9.94 18.81 -8.34
CA SER A 148 -10.69 17.91 -9.22
C SER A 148 -11.75 18.65 -10.04
N ASP A 149 -12.41 19.64 -9.45
CA ASP A 149 -13.34 20.54 -10.13
C ASP A 149 -12.58 21.36 -11.19
N GLU A 150 -11.41 21.89 -10.86
CA GLU A 150 -10.54 22.62 -11.81
C GLU A 150 -10.10 21.74 -12.99
N VAL A 151 -9.74 20.47 -12.74
CA VAL A 151 -9.43 19.51 -13.79
C VAL A 151 -10.65 19.18 -14.65
N ALA A 152 -11.84 19.10 -14.05
CA ALA A 152 -13.09 18.88 -14.79
C ALA A 152 -13.43 20.08 -15.70
N ASP A 153 -13.24 21.29 -15.20
CA ASP A 153 -13.46 22.54 -15.95
C ASP A 153 -12.49 22.64 -17.13
N LEU A 154 -11.18 22.40 -16.92
CA LEU A 154 -10.20 22.37 -18.01
C LEU A 154 -10.56 21.34 -19.09
N SER A 155 -10.98 20.15 -18.68
CA SER A 155 -11.43 19.12 -19.63
C SER A 155 -12.66 19.57 -20.44
N ALA A 156 -13.62 20.25 -19.79
CA ALA A 156 -14.80 20.79 -20.45
C ALA A 156 -14.48 21.93 -21.43
N GLU A 157 -13.39 22.65 -21.19
CA GLU A 157 -12.84 23.67 -22.09
C GLU A 157 -12.05 23.09 -23.28
N GLY A 158 -11.81 21.77 -23.29
CA GLY A 158 -11.13 21.07 -24.38
C GLY A 158 -9.65 20.79 -24.12
N ALA A 159 -9.18 21.00 -22.89
CA ALA A 159 -7.80 20.68 -22.53
C ALA A 159 -7.56 19.16 -22.47
N ASP A 160 -6.40 18.74 -22.96
CA ASP A 160 -5.94 17.36 -22.83
C ASP A 160 -5.26 17.16 -21.49
N LEU A 161 -5.68 16.10 -20.79
CA LEU A 161 -5.23 15.79 -19.43
C LEU A 161 -4.48 14.47 -19.40
N TYR A 162 -3.28 14.55 -18.83
CA TYR A 162 -2.29 13.51 -18.93
C TYR A 162 -1.76 13.09 -17.55
N GLY A 163 -1.35 11.82 -17.46
CA GLY A 163 -0.60 11.27 -16.34
C GLY A 163 0.59 10.41 -16.81
N ILE A 164 1.53 10.15 -15.91
CA ILE A 164 2.64 9.21 -16.14
C ILE A 164 2.25 7.85 -15.59
N GLY A 165 1.80 6.96 -16.47
CA GLY A 165 1.30 5.64 -16.09
C GLY A 165 0.00 5.69 -15.29
N TRP A 166 -0.43 4.54 -14.78
CA TRP A 166 -1.69 4.41 -14.02
C TRP A 166 -1.65 5.04 -12.61
N TRP A 167 -0.51 5.59 -12.18
CA TRP A 167 -0.26 5.92 -10.77
C TRP A 167 -0.04 7.41 -10.50
N SER A 168 0.07 8.29 -11.51
CA SER A 168 0.44 9.70 -11.28
C SER A 168 -0.71 10.63 -10.86
N ALA A 169 -1.95 10.23 -11.13
CA ALA A 169 -3.12 11.03 -10.80
C ALA A 169 -4.41 10.21 -10.52
N PRO A 170 -4.34 9.04 -9.86
CA PRO A 170 -5.51 8.19 -9.66
C PRO A 170 -6.58 8.85 -8.79
N VAL A 171 -6.21 9.72 -7.86
CA VAL A 171 -7.19 10.36 -6.97
C VAL A 171 -7.93 11.46 -7.72
N VAL A 172 -7.19 12.36 -8.39
CA VAL A 172 -7.80 13.46 -9.12
C VAL A 172 -8.69 12.95 -10.26
N SER A 173 -8.23 11.95 -11.04
CA SER A 173 -9.06 11.33 -12.09
C SER A 173 -10.36 10.72 -11.55
N LEU A 174 -10.31 10.10 -10.37
CA LEU A 174 -11.50 9.52 -9.74
C LEU A 174 -12.51 10.60 -9.30
N TYR A 175 -12.03 11.69 -8.71
CA TYR A 175 -12.90 12.74 -8.15
C TYR A 175 -13.41 13.70 -9.23
N SER A 176 -12.62 14.00 -10.27
CA SER A 176 -13.04 14.85 -11.39
C SER A 176 -13.97 14.11 -12.36
N GLY A 177 -13.93 12.77 -12.36
CA GLY A 177 -14.63 11.94 -13.35
C GLY A 177 -14.01 12.02 -14.75
N VAL A 178 -12.83 12.65 -14.89
CA VAL A 178 -12.11 12.80 -16.15
C VAL A 178 -11.07 11.71 -16.31
N GLY A 179 -11.10 11.03 -17.46
CA GLY A 179 -10.06 10.08 -17.84
C GLY A 179 -8.77 10.82 -18.19
N MET A 180 -7.64 10.33 -17.68
CA MET A 180 -6.33 10.89 -17.99
C MET A 180 -5.57 9.95 -18.90
N GLU A 181 -5.04 10.49 -19.99
CA GLU A 181 -4.21 9.73 -20.92
C GLU A 181 -2.84 9.44 -20.33
N ASN A 182 -2.23 8.34 -20.77
CA ASN A 182 -0.91 7.98 -20.29
C ASN A 182 0.17 8.53 -21.22
N LEU A 183 0.93 9.51 -20.74
CA LEU A 183 2.06 10.14 -21.44
C LEU A 183 3.04 9.14 -22.04
N SER A 184 3.24 7.98 -21.41
CA SER A 184 4.16 6.96 -21.93
C SER A 184 3.64 6.22 -23.17
N GLN A 185 2.40 6.46 -23.57
CA GLN A 185 1.72 5.81 -24.69
C GLN A 185 1.20 6.82 -25.72
N THR A 186 1.24 8.12 -25.41
CA THR A 186 0.85 9.20 -26.31
C THR A 186 1.97 9.51 -27.30
N ASP A 187 1.62 9.65 -28.58
CA ASP A 187 2.51 10.18 -29.60
C ASP A 187 2.35 11.71 -29.66
N TYR A 188 3.31 12.44 -29.11
CA TYR A 188 3.26 13.91 -29.04
C TYR A 188 3.39 14.60 -30.41
N CYS A 189 3.82 13.86 -31.42
CA CYS A 189 3.97 14.36 -32.78
C CYS A 189 2.76 14.03 -33.67
N ASP A 190 1.73 13.37 -33.11
CA ASP A 190 0.43 13.29 -33.77
C ASP A 190 -0.12 14.72 -33.97
N PRO A 191 -0.65 15.06 -35.17
CA PRO A 191 -1.10 16.42 -35.48
C PRO A 191 -2.14 16.98 -34.50
N ASP A 192 -3.04 16.13 -33.98
CA ASP A 192 -4.11 16.58 -33.10
C ASP A 192 -3.54 16.88 -31.70
N THR A 193 -2.73 15.96 -31.14
CA THR A 193 -2.04 16.17 -29.86
C THR A 193 -1.08 17.37 -29.90
N LEU A 194 -0.32 17.49 -30.99
CA LEU A 194 0.63 18.59 -31.17
C LEU A 194 -0.08 19.95 -31.20
N ALA A 195 -1.26 20.03 -31.82
CA ALA A 195 -2.06 21.26 -31.84
C ALA A 195 -2.50 21.69 -30.44
N VAL A 196 -2.93 20.74 -29.59
CA VAL A 196 -3.33 21.02 -28.20
C VAL A 196 -2.13 21.47 -27.35
N ILE A 197 -0.97 20.82 -27.52
CA ILE A 197 0.27 21.21 -26.83
C ILE A 197 0.70 22.62 -27.25
N GLN A 198 0.67 22.94 -28.55
CA GLN A 198 1.05 24.26 -29.07
C GLN A 198 0.05 25.35 -28.65
N ALA A 199 -1.23 25.01 -28.46
CA ALA A 199 -2.23 25.91 -27.89
C ALA A 199 -2.01 26.17 -26.38
N GLY A 200 -1.15 25.38 -25.71
CA GLY A 200 -0.93 25.45 -24.27
C GLY A 200 -2.05 24.82 -23.46
N GLU A 201 -2.82 23.93 -24.08
CA GLU A 201 -4.02 23.28 -23.53
C GLU A 201 -3.75 21.81 -23.14
N ALA A 202 -2.48 21.38 -23.13
CA ALA A 202 -2.08 20.06 -22.63
C ALA A 202 -1.50 20.17 -21.21
N TYR A 203 -2.08 19.43 -20.27
CA TYR A 203 -1.68 19.45 -18.86
C TYR A 203 -1.38 18.05 -18.34
N MET A 204 -0.27 17.91 -17.63
CA MET A 204 0.01 16.74 -16.82
C MET A 204 -0.45 16.98 -15.38
N VAL A 205 -1.29 16.09 -14.87
CA VAL A 205 -1.75 16.10 -13.48
C VAL A 205 -0.80 15.26 -12.63
N TRP A 206 -0.31 15.88 -11.56
CA TRP A 206 0.58 15.25 -10.59
C TRP A 206 -0.04 15.34 -9.21
N ASP A 207 -0.70 14.28 -8.76
CA ASP A 207 -1.39 14.28 -7.47
C ASP A 207 -0.45 13.94 -6.30
N PHE A 208 -0.93 14.13 -5.08
CA PHE A 208 -0.18 13.85 -3.86
C PHE A 208 0.21 12.36 -3.78
N TYR A 209 -0.55 11.48 -4.43
CA TYR A 209 -0.20 10.06 -4.48
C TYR A 209 1.07 9.88 -5.31
N ALA A 210 1.20 10.56 -6.45
CA ALA A 210 2.42 10.61 -7.25
C ALA A 210 3.58 11.27 -6.54
N GLU A 211 3.36 12.39 -5.84
CA GLU A 211 4.41 13.06 -5.06
C GLU A 211 5.00 12.13 -3.98
N ASN A 212 4.12 11.44 -3.25
CA ASN A 212 4.53 10.44 -2.27
C ASN A 212 5.22 9.24 -2.92
N LEU A 213 4.75 8.79 -4.10
CA LEU A 213 5.27 7.62 -4.81
C LEU A 213 6.48 7.87 -5.73
N ALA A 214 6.86 9.10 -6.05
CA ALA A 214 7.98 9.37 -6.95
C ALA A 214 8.82 10.56 -6.47
N SER A 215 8.44 11.78 -6.81
CA SER A 215 9.16 13.00 -6.45
C SER A 215 8.19 14.17 -6.33
N PRO A 216 8.54 15.25 -5.59
CA PRO A 216 7.69 16.43 -5.48
C PRO A 216 7.41 17.11 -6.83
N THR A 217 8.25 16.85 -7.83
CA THR A 217 8.05 17.28 -9.21
C THR A 217 8.09 16.06 -10.12
N PRO A 218 7.33 16.05 -11.22
CA PRO A 218 7.44 15.02 -12.24
C PRO A 218 8.86 15.00 -12.81
N ASN A 219 9.36 13.79 -13.08
CA ASN A 219 10.56 13.66 -13.91
C ASN A 219 10.14 13.78 -15.38
N PRO A 220 10.82 14.61 -16.19
CA PRO A 220 10.58 14.71 -17.62
C PRO A 220 10.48 13.32 -18.27
N TYR A 221 9.40 13.08 -19.00
CA TYR A 221 9.26 11.87 -19.81
C TYR A 221 9.61 12.23 -21.26
N ALA A 222 10.59 11.55 -21.84
CA ALA A 222 11.12 11.85 -23.17
C ALA A 222 11.62 13.31 -23.29
N GLU A 223 11.30 13.99 -24.39
CA GLU A 223 11.70 15.37 -24.67
C GLU A 223 10.71 16.41 -24.14
N VAL A 224 9.68 15.99 -23.40
CA VAL A 224 8.64 16.87 -22.87
C VAL A 224 9.18 17.71 -21.72
N VAL A 225 8.87 19.01 -21.75
CA VAL A 225 9.15 19.97 -20.68
C VAL A 225 7.86 20.24 -19.89
N TYR A 226 7.99 20.28 -18.56
CA TYR A 226 6.88 20.55 -17.66
C TYR A 226 7.03 21.94 -17.05
N GLU A 227 6.08 22.83 -17.35
CA GLU A 227 6.00 24.16 -16.75
C GLU A 227 4.96 24.14 -15.63
N ARG A 228 5.40 24.47 -14.41
CA ARG A 228 4.49 24.51 -13.26
C ARG A 228 3.44 25.61 -13.49
N THR A 229 2.17 25.25 -13.42
CA THR A 229 1.08 26.23 -13.50
C THR A 229 0.79 26.80 -12.10
N SER A 230 -0.01 27.86 -12.04
CA SER A 230 -0.61 28.33 -10.78
C SER A 230 -1.81 27.50 -10.35
N LEU A 231 -2.23 26.54 -11.18
CA LEU A 231 -3.39 25.68 -10.97
C LEU A 231 -3.01 24.49 -10.09
N GLY A 232 -3.90 24.11 -9.18
CA GLY A 232 -3.65 23.12 -8.15
C GLY A 232 -3.30 23.67 -6.77
N ASN A 233 -3.02 22.76 -5.85
CA ASN A 233 -2.83 23.01 -4.42
C ASN A 233 -1.87 21.96 -3.81
N ASP A 234 -1.86 21.84 -2.47
CA ASP A 234 -1.03 20.85 -1.77
C ASP A 234 -1.42 19.38 -2.08
N PHE A 235 -2.54 19.14 -2.79
CA PHE A 235 -3.03 17.81 -3.17
C PHE A 235 -2.73 17.41 -4.60
N ALA A 236 -2.61 18.35 -5.52
CA ALA A 236 -2.16 18.07 -6.86
C ALA A 236 -1.62 19.34 -7.49
N THR A 237 -0.58 19.18 -8.29
CA THR A 237 -0.04 20.25 -9.12
C THR A 237 -0.34 19.93 -10.59
N LEU A 238 -0.84 20.92 -11.32
CA LEU A 238 -0.96 20.83 -12.77
C LEU A 238 0.30 21.41 -13.43
N TRP A 239 0.85 20.67 -14.38
CA TRP A 239 2.01 21.07 -15.14
C TRP A 239 1.62 21.20 -16.61
N ARG A 240 1.83 22.37 -17.20
CA ARG A 240 1.65 22.55 -18.63
C ARG A 240 2.74 21.78 -19.36
N ILE A 241 2.33 21.04 -20.38
CA ILE A 241 3.22 20.27 -21.25
C ILE A 241 3.69 21.20 -22.36
N THR A 242 5.00 21.29 -22.57
CA THR A 242 5.61 21.98 -23.71
C THR A 242 6.64 21.07 -24.39
N LEU A 243 6.86 21.30 -25.69
CA LEU A 243 7.88 20.60 -26.47
C LEU A 243 9.01 21.58 -26.84
N PRO A 244 10.28 21.14 -26.82
CA PRO A 244 11.38 21.94 -27.33
C PRO A 244 11.22 22.16 -28.85
N GLU A 245 11.82 23.24 -29.36
CA GLU A 245 11.86 23.49 -30.80
C GLU A 245 12.50 22.30 -31.53
N GLY A 246 11.82 21.79 -32.58
CA GLY A 246 12.28 20.67 -33.38
C GLY A 246 12.04 19.27 -32.80
N ALA A 247 11.28 19.13 -31.71
CA ALA A 247 10.98 17.81 -31.12
C ALA A 247 10.25 16.83 -32.06
N CYS A 248 9.58 17.36 -33.10
CA CYS A 248 8.78 16.59 -34.05
C CYS A 248 9.23 16.75 -35.52
N ASP A 249 10.44 17.30 -35.74
CA ASP A 249 11.02 17.51 -37.08
C ASP A 249 11.79 16.29 -37.61
#